data_AF-A0A842YJB2-F1
#
_entry.id   AF-A0A842YJB2-F1
#
_cell.length_a   1.000
_cell.length_b   1.000
_cell.length_c   1.000
_cell.angle_alpha   90.00
_cell.angle_beta   90.00
_cell.angle_gamma   90.00
#
_symmetry.space_group_name_H-M   'P 1'
#
loop_
_entity.id
_entity.type
_entity.pdbx_description
1 polymer ?
#
loop_
_entity_poly.entity_id
_entity_poly.type
_entity_poly.pdbx_seq_one_letter_code
_entity_poly.pdbx_strand_id
1 'polypeptide(L)'
;MNLMFQLLGQLLQQDSEIGMILQTLFSFAFIIYLFYAQRIQGMTMLRQIEVSLRKIKDLRDKGKGVAIEAIKTFGKPEKDPTHQVERFMDHFMIPPIDMDPSGVVQKLGNIINVREFTFQKEVEQMAPQATQAQRNNLENLLEASLALNIFYKVIRHYYLMGKKTMNIYIIMQIHMILPQLIQQIEAYSAALQAFRDGV
;
A
#
# COMPACT_ATOMS: atom_id res chain seq x y z
N MET A 1 -28.99 -32.67 5.21
CA MET A 1 -28.11 -32.66 4.01
C MET A 1 -28.69 -33.46 2.84
N ASN A 2 -29.50 -34.51 3.07
CA ASN A 2 -30.10 -35.32 1.98
C ASN A 2 -31.32 -34.70 1.26
N LEU A 3 -32.11 -33.83 1.91
CA LEU A 3 -33.31 -33.25 1.28
C LEU A 3 -32.99 -32.26 0.16
N MET A 4 -31.94 -31.43 0.31
CA MET A 4 -31.49 -30.51 -0.73
C MET A 4 -30.84 -31.25 -1.92
N PHE A 5 -30.14 -32.35 -1.63
CA PHE A 5 -29.55 -33.22 -2.66
C PHE A 5 -30.61 -34.07 -3.39
N GLN A 6 -31.68 -34.47 -2.71
CA GLN A 6 -32.85 -35.11 -3.33
C GLN A 6 -33.69 -34.15 -4.16
N LEU A 7 -33.86 -32.90 -3.73
CA LEU A 7 -34.54 -31.85 -4.52
C LEU A 7 -33.74 -31.48 -5.78
N LEU A 8 -32.40 -31.42 -5.68
CA LEU A 8 -31.51 -31.29 -6.84
C LEU A 8 -31.51 -32.55 -7.74
N GLY A 9 -31.60 -33.74 -7.14
CA GLY A 9 -31.70 -35.01 -7.87
C GLY A 9 -33.03 -35.20 -8.60
N GLN A 10 -34.14 -34.70 -8.06
CA GLN A 10 -35.46 -34.72 -8.70
C GLN A 10 -35.63 -33.62 -9.77
N LEU A 11 -34.89 -32.52 -9.69
CA LEU A 11 -34.81 -31.52 -10.76
C LEU A 11 -33.96 -31.98 -11.96
N LEU A 12 -33.05 -32.93 -11.74
CA LEU A 12 -32.21 -33.55 -12.77
C LEU A 12 -32.81 -34.83 -13.37
N GLN A 13 -33.79 -35.45 -12.69
CA GLN A 13 -34.57 -36.58 -13.23
C GLN A 13 -35.87 -36.07 -13.85
N GLN A 14 -35.75 -35.32 -14.92
CA GLN A 14 -36.84 -35.23 -15.89
C GLN A 14 -36.28 -35.73 -17.22
N ASP A 15 -36.50 -37.02 -17.51
CA ASP A 15 -36.27 -37.66 -18.81
C ASP A 15 -37.24 -37.12 -19.89
N SER A 16 -37.58 -35.84 -19.84
CA SER A 16 -38.38 -35.15 -20.83
C SER A 16 -37.45 -34.29 -21.69
N GLU A 17 -37.63 -34.37 -23.01
CA GLU A 17 -36.87 -33.58 -23.98
C GLU A 17 -36.92 -32.06 -23.66
N ILE A 18 -38.05 -31.61 -23.11
CA ILE A 18 -38.26 -30.24 -22.61
C ILE A 18 -37.33 -29.90 -21.43
N GLY A 19 -37.12 -30.84 -20.50
CA GLY A 19 -36.21 -30.68 -19.38
C GLY A 19 -34.76 -30.55 -19.84
N MET A 20 -34.34 -31.38 -20.80
CA MET A 20 -33.00 -31.30 -21.41
C MET A 20 -32.78 -29.97 -22.15
N ILE A 21 -33.78 -29.47 -22.89
CA ILE A 21 -33.73 -28.17 -23.57
C ILE A 21 -33.59 -27.04 -22.55
N LEU A 22 -34.41 -27.04 -21.49
CA LEU A 22 -34.37 -26.05 -20.42
C LEU A 22 -33.03 -26.07 -19.66
N GLN A 23 -32.52 -27.25 -19.33
CA GLN A 23 -31.22 -27.42 -18.67
C GLN A 23 -30.08 -26.91 -19.55
N THR A 24 -30.13 -27.17 -20.86
CA THR A 24 -29.12 -26.69 -21.80
C THR A 24 -29.15 -25.16 -21.90
N LEU A 25 -30.35 -24.57 -22.02
CA LEU A 25 -30.53 -23.12 -22.09
C LEU A 25 -30.08 -22.44 -20.79
N PHE A 26 -30.42 -23.02 -19.64
CA PHE A 26 -29.96 -22.55 -18.34
C PHE A 26 -28.43 -22.65 -18.20
N SER A 27 -27.82 -23.74 -18.64
CA SER A 27 -26.36 -23.93 -18.62
C SER A 27 -25.66 -22.87 -19.48
N PHE A 28 -26.22 -22.57 -20.65
CA PHE A 28 -25.68 -21.52 -21.53
C PHE A 28 -25.78 -20.13 -20.91
N ALA A 29 -26.93 -19.81 -20.30
CA ALA A 29 -27.12 -18.57 -19.54
C ALA A 29 -26.16 -18.47 -18.34
N PHE A 30 -25.90 -19.59 -17.66
CA PHE A 30 -24.98 -19.66 -16.52
C PHE A 30 -23.53 -19.40 -16.94
N ILE A 31 -23.08 -19.98 -18.05
CA ILE A 31 -21.73 -19.72 -18.58
C ILE A 31 -21.55 -18.23 -18.89
N ILE A 32 -22.53 -17.61 -19.56
CA ILE A 32 -22.51 -16.17 -19.83
C ILE A 32 -22.43 -15.41 -18.50
N TYR A 33 -23.28 -15.74 -17.53
CA TYR A 33 -23.26 -15.12 -16.21
C TYR A 33 -21.89 -15.19 -15.53
N LEU A 34 -21.19 -16.33 -15.56
CA LEU A 34 -19.87 -16.48 -14.93
C LEU A 34 -18.85 -15.46 -15.48
N PHE A 35 -18.83 -15.24 -16.80
CA PHE A 35 -17.93 -14.26 -17.41
C PHE A 35 -18.25 -12.82 -16.97
N TYR A 36 -19.54 -12.47 -16.85
CA TYR A 36 -19.94 -11.14 -16.38
C TYR A 36 -19.74 -10.96 -14.88
N ALA A 37 -19.98 -12.00 -14.09
CA ALA A 37 -19.81 -11.99 -12.64
C ALA A 37 -18.37 -11.65 -12.24
N GLN A 38 -17.37 -12.23 -12.91
CA GLN A 38 -15.96 -11.91 -12.67
C GLN A 38 -15.63 -10.42 -12.91
N ARG A 39 -16.20 -9.82 -13.97
CA ARG A 39 -16.02 -8.38 -14.24
C ARG A 39 -16.65 -7.51 -13.17
N ILE A 40 -17.87 -7.85 -12.75
CA ILE A 40 -18.59 -7.13 -11.70
C ILE A 40 -17.84 -7.21 -10.36
N GLN A 41 -17.33 -8.39 -10.03
CA GLN A 41 -16.50 -8.61 -8.86
C GLN A 41 -15.24 -7.73 -8.90
N GLY A 42 -14.50 -7.73 -10.00
CA GLY A 42 -13.30 -6.89 -10.17
C GLY A 42 -13.58 -5.40 -10.03
N MET A 43 -14.69 -4.90 -10.59
CA MET A 43 -15.10 -3.50 -10.41
C MET A 43 -15.42 -3.15 -8.95
N THR A 44 -16.05 -4.08 -8.23
CA THR A 44 -16.37 -3.89 -6.81
C THR A 44 -15.10 -3.84 -5.95
N MET A 45 -14.16 -4.75 -6.20
CA MET A 45 -12.86 -4.78 -5.53
C MET A 45 -12.05 -3.51 -5.83
N LEU A 46 -12.02 -3.04 -7.08
CA LEU A 46 -11.38 -1.78 -7.46
C LEU A 46 -11.96 -0.59 -6.70
N ARG A 47 -13.29 -0.51 -6.55
CA ARG A 47 -13.93 0.56 -5.77
C ARG A 47 -13.51 0.52 -4.30
N GLN A 48 -13.43 -0.67 -3.71
CA GLN A 48 -12.97 -0.82 -2.32
C GLN A 48 -11.51 -0.38 -2.16
N ILE A 49 -10.63 -0.81 -3.07
CA ILE A 49 -9.22 -0.36 -3.11
C ILE A 49 -9.16 1.16 -3.25
N GLU A 50 -9.98 1.76 -4.11
CA GLU A 50 -10.01 3.21 -4.32
C GLU A 50 -10.37 3.98 -3.04
N VAL A 51 -11.38 3.52 -2.29
CA VAL A 51 -11.77 4.14 -1.02
C VAL A 51 -10.62 4.08 -0.01
N SER A 52 -9.99 2.92 0.13
CA SER A 52 -8.82 2.78 1.01
C SER A 52 -7.64 3.63 0.55
N LEU A 53 -7.40 3.72 -0.76
CA LEU A 53 -6.32 4.53 -1.31
C LEU A 53 -6.50 6.03 -0.99
N ARG A 54 -7.76 6.53 -0.95
CA ARG A 54 -8.04 7.90 -0.50
C ARG A 54 -7.64 8.10 0.96
N LYS A 55 -8.03 7.16 1.84
CA LYS A 55 -7.61 7.19 3.26
C LYS A 55 -6.09 7.19 3.41
N ILE A 56 -5.39 6.35 2.64
CA ILE A 56 -3.92 6.27 2.67
C ILE A 56 -3.30 7.58 2.18
N LYS A 57 -3.85 8.18 1.13
CA LYS A 57 -3.43 9.50 0.64
C LYS A 57 -3.54 10.55 1.74
N ASP A 58 -4.67 10.60 2.45
CA ASP A 58 -4.90 11.58 3.51
C ASP A 58 -3.89 11.41 4.67
N LEU A 59 -3.56 10.17 5.05
CA LEU A 59 -2.54 9.89 6.06
C LEU A 59 -1.14 10.32 5.59
N ARG A 60 -0.79 10.03 4.34
CA ARG A 60 0.47 10.47 3.72
C ARG A 60 0.58 11.99 3.70
N ASP A 61 -0.48 12.68 3.29
CA ASP A 61 -0.49 14.15 3.19
C ASP A 61 -0.43 14.81 4.58
N LYS A 62 -1.11 14.23 5.58
CA LYS A 62 -0.97 14.63 6.99
C LYS A 62 0.45 14.41 7.50
N GLY A 63 1.06 13.25 7.24
CA GLY A 63 2.43 12.95 7.64
C GLY A 63 3.43 13.96 7.08
N LYS A 64 3.30 14.29 5.79
CA LYS A 64 4.08 15.37 5.15
C LYS A 64 3.90 16.71 5.87
N GLY A 65 2.65 17.10 6.15
CA GLY A 65 2.35 18.35 6.83
C GLY A 65 2.99 18.44 8.21
N VAL A 66 2.87 17.38 9.00
CA VAL A 66 3.48 17.28 10.33
C VAL A 66 5.01 17.35 10.26
N ALA A 67 5.64 16.70 9.29
CA ALA A 67 7.10 16.77 9.11
C ALA A 67 7.58 18.19 8.81
N ILE A 68 6.89 18.89 7.91
CA ILE A 68 7.21 20.28 7.58
C ILE A 68 7.04 21.19 8.80
N GLU A 69 5.96 21.02 9.56
CA GLU A 69 5.69 21.79 10.77
C GLU A 69 6.75 21.54 11.86
N ALA A 70 7.12 20.28 12.09
CA ALA A 70 8.15 19.92 13.07
C ALA A 70 9.51 20.55 12.72
N ILE A 71 9.93 20.48 11.45
CA ILE A 71 11.19 21.09 11.01
C ILE A 71 11.15 22.62 11.17
N LYS A 72 10.02 23.27 10.85
CA LYS A 72 9.86 24.72 11.06
C LYS A 72 9.97 25.12 12.53
N THR A 73 9.36 24.35 13.42
CA THR A 73 9.33 24.64 14.87
C THR A 73 10.68 24.41 15.53
N PHE A 74 11.30 23.26 15.28
CA PHE A 74 12.50 22.81 16.00
C PHE A 74 13.81 23.11 15.26
N GLY A 75 13.81 23.04 13.92
CA GLY A 75 14.99 23.28 13.10
C GLY A 75 15.25 24.75 12.76
N LYS A 76 14.20 25.59 12.83
CA LYS A 76 14.21 27.02 12.45
C LYS A 76 15.06 27.32 11.20
N PRO A 77 14.80 26.64 10.06
CA PRO A 77 15.58 26.86 8.85
C PRO A 77 15.38 28.28 8.31
N GLU A 78 16.43 28.84 7.69
CA GLU A 78 16.38 30.19 7.07
C GLU A 78 15.45 30.27 5.85
N LYS A 79 15.13 29.12 5.24
CA LYS A 79 14.27 28.98 4.05
C LYS A 79 13.16 27.98 4.30
N ASP A 80 12.10 28.03 3.48
CA ASP A 80 11.00 27.07 3.58
C ASP A 80 11.49 25.62 3.34
N PRO A 81 11.36 24.71 4.33
CA PRO A 81 11.88 23.34 4.23
C PRO A 81 11.02 22.44 3.33
N THR A 82 9.86 22.89 2.85
CA THR A 82 8.88 22.09 2.09
C THR A 82 9.52 21.28 0.96
N HIS A 83 10.30 21.92 0.09
CA HIS A 83 10.93 21.23 -1.04
C HIS A 83 11.97 20.20 -0.60
N GLN A 84 12.67 20.45 0.50
CA GLN A 84 13.68 19.52 1.04
C GLN A 84 13.00 18.28 1.62
N VAL A 85 11.90 18.48 2.35
CA VAL A 85 11.07 17.38 2.89
C VAL A 85 10.46 16.55 1.76
N GLU A 86 9.91 17.20 0.73
CA GLU A 86 9.34 16.48 -0.41
C GLU A 86 10.38 15.63 -1.13
N ARG A 87 11.59 16.17 -1.34
CA ARG A 87 12.72 15.43 -1.90
C ARG A 87 13.13 14.26 -1.00
N PHE A 88 13.21 14.46 0.31
CA PHE A 88 13.53 13.41 1.27
C PHE A 88 12.51 12.26 1.21
N MET A 89 11.21 12.59 1.15
CA MET A 89 10.13 11.60 1.04
C MET A 89 10.16 10.82 -0.28
N ASP A 90 10.90 11.30 -1.29
CA ASP A 90 11.08 10.62 -2.57
C ASP A 90 12.37 9.81 -2.65
N HIS A 91 13.16 9.75 -1.57
CA HIS A 91 14.36 8.94 -1.48
C HIS A 91 14.03 7.44 -1.57
N PHE A 92 14.88 6.67 -2.25
CA PHE A 92 14.77 5.21 -2.33
C PHE A 92 16.15 4.57 -2.16
N MET A 93 16.19 3.44 -1.47
CA MET A 93 17.40 2.63 -1.30
C MET A 93 17.41 1.52 -2.36
N ILE A 94 18.55 1.33 -3.01
CA ILE A 94 18.78 0.22 -3.94
C ILE A 94 19.37 -0.95 -3.12
N PRO A 95 18.66 -2.07 -2.95
CA PRO A 95 19.19 -3.23 -2.25
C PRO A 95 20.34 -3.88 -3.05
N PRO A 96 21.24 -4.64 -2.39
CA PRO A 96 22.29 -5.37 -3.09
C PRO A 96 21.69 -6.43 -4.02
N ILE A 97 22.37 -6.71 -5.15
CA ILE A 97 22.00 -7.80 -6.06
C ILE A 97 22.47 -9.16 -5.51
N ASP A 98 21.63 -10.20 -5.67
CA ASP A 98 21.78 -11.53 -5.05
C ASP A 98 22.96 -12.40 -5.57
N MET A 99 23.82 -11.90 -6.45
CA MET A 99 24.89 -12.70 -7.09
C MET A 99 26.09 -13.07 -6.19
N ASP A 100 26.01 -12.88 -4.87
CA ASP A 100 27.16 -13.08 -3.99
C ASP A 100 26.89 -14.01 -2.79
N PRO A 101 27.18 -15.33 -2.90
CA PRO A 101 26.80 -16.31 -1.90
C PRO A 101 27.52 -16.16 -0.54
N SER A 102 28.53 -15.29 -0.41
CA SER A 102 29.30 -15.13 0.84
C SER A 102 29.44 -13.70 1.37
N GLY A 103 28.95 -12.68 0.64
CA GLY A 103 29.18 -11.25 0.96
C GLY A 103 27.94 -10.38 1.21
N VAL A 104 26.73 -10.93 1.11
CA VAL A 104 25.47 -10.16 1.21
C VAL A 104 25.33 -9.45 2.55
N VAL A 105 25.71 -10.09 3.66
CA VAL A 105 25.58 -9.51 5.01
C VAL A 105 26.44 -8.25 5.16
N GLN A 106 27.70 -8.30 4.72
CA GLN A 106 28.62 -7.16 4.82
C GLN A 106 28.18 -6.02 3.89
N LYS A 107 27.73 -6.34 2.67
CA LYS A 107 27.20 -5.35 1.73
C LYS A 107 25.94 -4.67 2.26
N LEU A 108 25.02 -5.45 2.84
CA LEU A 108 23.81 -4.93 3.45
C LEU A 108 24.15 -4.01 4.63
N GLY A 109 25.07 -4.42 5.51
CA GLY A 109 25.55 -3.59 6.62
C GLY A 109 26.11 -2.26 6.14
N ASN A 110 26.95 -2.27 5.09
CA ASN A 110 27.47 -1.04 4.51
C ASN A 110 26.37 -0.14 3.92
N ILE A 111 25.37 -0.71 3.24
CA ILE A 111 24.28 0.09 2.66
C ILE A 111 23.39 0.70 3.75
N ILE A 112 23.09 -0.06 4.82
CA ILE A 112 22.34 0.46 5.98
C ILE A 112 23.10 1.64 6.60
N ASN A 113 24.40 1.48 6.84
CA ASN A 113 25.24 2.55 7.42
C ASN A 113 25.27 3.80 6.52
N VAL A 114 25.37 3.62 5.20
CA VAL A 114 25.36 4.73 4.25
C VAL A 114 24.00 5.42 4.21
N ARG A 115 22.90 4.67 4.28
CA ARG A 115 21.54 5.22 4.34
C ARG A 115 21.35 6.07 5.59
N GLU A 116 21.68 5.53 6.75
CA GLU A 116 21.58 6.23 8.04
C GLU A 116 22.44 7.50 8.04
N PHE A 117 23.70 7.40 7.61
CA PHE A 117 24.56 8.57 7.47
C PHE A 117 23.98 9.64 6.53
N THR A 118 23.41 9.23 5.39
CA THR A 118 22.80 10.16 4.43
C THR A 118 21.58 10.85 5.04
N PHE A 119 20.74 10.10 5.76
CA PHE A 119 19.52 10.61 6.37
C PHE A 119 19.83 11.61 7.47
N GLN A 120 20.76 11.26 8.36
CA GLN A 120 21.26 12.17 9.37
C GLN A 120 21.80 13.47 8.73
N LYS A 121 22.62 13.38 7.68
CA LYS A 121 23.16 14.55 6.97
C LYS A 121 22.09 15.43 6.34
N GLU A 122 21.06 14.84 5.74
CA GLU A 122 19.93 15.60 5.19
C GLU A 122 19.15 16.33 6.29
N VAL A 123 18.94 15.69 7.44
CA VAL A 123 18.29 16.31 8.60
C VAL A 123 19.13 17.46 9.17
N GLU A 124 20.45 17.30 9.26
CA GLU A 124 21.36 18.37 9.70
C GLU A 124 21.27 19.62 8.82
N GLN A 125 21.09 19.44 7.51
CA GLN A 125 20.90 20.55 6.57
C GLN A 125 19.52 21.21 6.70
N MET A 126 18.48 20.41 6.97
CA MET A 126 17.11 20.90 7.14
C MET A 126 16.86 21.59 8.49
N ALA A 127 17.56 21.18 9.54
CA ALA A 127 17.34 21.61 10.92
C ALA A 127 18.65 22.00 11.62
N PRO A 128 19.34 23.07 11.17
CA PRO A 128 20.68 23.42 11.68
C PRO A 128 20.68 23.88 13.14
N GLN A 129 19.56 24.39 13.65
CA GLN A 129 19.44 24.90 15.02
C GLN A 129 18.89 23.85 16.02
N ALA A 130 18.56 22.65 15.56
CA ALA A 130 18.00 21.60 16.41
C ALA A 130 19.09 20.89 17.23
N THR A 131 18.79 20.57 18.48
CA THR A 131 19.68 19.74 19.33
C THR A 131 19.84 18.34 18.77
N GLN A 132 20.85 17.57 19.21
CA GLN A 132 21.05 16.19 18.74
C GLN A 132 19.82 15.30 18.95
N ALA A 133 19.17 15.40 20.12
CA ALA A 133 17.96 14.63 20.41
C ALA A 133 16.80 15.01 19.47
N GLN A 134 16.62 16.31 19.22
CA GLN A 134 15.60 16.80 18.29
C GLN A 134 15.89 16.37 16.86
N ARG A 135 17.16 16.39 16.42
CA ARG A 135 17.55 15.91 15.10
C ARG A 135 17.23 14.42 14.91
N ASN A 136 17.52 13.59 15.91
CA ASN A 136 17.17 12.16 15.86
C ASN A 136 15.64 11.95 15.78
N ASN A 137 14.84 12.72 16.53
CA ASN A 137 13.38 12.62 16.45
C ASN A 137 12.83 13.12 15.10
N LEU A 138 13.40 14.19 14.54
CA LEU A 138 13.05 14.69 13.21
C LEU A 138 13.40 13.67 12.12
N GLU A 139 14.54 12.99 12.24
CA GLU A 139 14.93 11.89 11.36
C GLU A 139 13.88 10.77 11.38
N ASN A 140 13.55 10.25 12.57
CA ASN A 140 12.54 9.20 12.72
C ASN A 140 11.16 9.62 12.18
N LEU A 141 10.77 10.88 12.40
CA LEU A 141 9.53 11.45 11.88
C LEU A 141 9.52 11.48 10.35
N LEU A 142 10.63 11.93 9.74
CA LEU A 142 10.81 11.94 8.29
C LEU A 142 10.83 10.52 7.71
N GLU A 143 11.45 9.56 8.38
CA GLU A 143 11.41 8.14 7.98
C GLU A 143 9.99 7.57 8.00
N ALA A 144 9.22 7.84 9.05
CA ALA A 144 7.82 7.44 9.13
C ALA A 144 6.99 8.07 7.99
N SER A 145 7.26 9.35 7.68
CA SER A 145 6.61 10.06 6.57
C SER A 145 6.98 9.45 5.21
N LEU A 146 8.26 9.10 5.02
CA LEU A 146 8.75 8.39 3.85
C LEU A 146 8.05 7.04 3.68
N ALA A 147 7.92 6.24 4.75
CA ALA A 147 7.21 4.96 4.71
C ALA A 147 5.77 5.12 4.23
N LEU A 148 5.02 6.11 4.77
CA LEU A 148 3.66 6.42 4.31
C LEU A 148 3.62 6.80 2.82
N ASN A 149 4.61 7.54 2.32
CA ASN A 149 4.73 7.90 0.90
C ASN A 149 4.98 6.67 0.02
N ILE A 150 5.83 5.75 0.45
CA ILE A 150 6.13 4.50 -0.26
C ILE A 150 4.85 3.65 -0.36
N PHE A 151 4.14 3.43 0.75
CA PHE A 151 2.87 2.69 0.73
C PHE A 151 1.86 3.29 -0.25
N TYR A 152 1.68 4.63 -0.20
CA TYR A 152 0.78 5.32 -1.13
C TYR A 152 1.16 5.09 -2.60
N LYS A 153 2.44 5.27 -2.95
CA LYS A 153 2.93 5.11 -4.32
C LYS A 153 2.77 3.68 -4.84
N VAL A 154 3.14 2.68 -4.03
CA VAL A 154 3.07 1.27 -4.39
C VAL A 154 1.61 0.84 -4.59
N ILE A 155 0.72 1.12 -3.63
CA ILE A 155 -0.68 0.74 -3.73
C ILE A 155 -1.36 1.45 -4.90
N ARG A 156 -1.04 2.74 -5.12
CA ARG A 156 -1.54 3.50 -6.27
C ARG A 156 -1.08 2.90 -7.60
N HIS A 157 0.18 2.49 -7.71
CA HIS A 157 0.73 1.88 -8.91
C HIS A 157 -0.08 0.63 -9.30
N TYR A 158 -0.25 -0.29 -8.35
CA TYR A 158 -1.00 -1.51 -8.59
C TYR A 158 -2.49 -1.26 -8.84
N TYR A 159 -3.12 -0.29 -8.14
CA TYR A 159 -4.51 0.12 -8.40
C TYR A 159 -4.69 0.63 -9.83
N LEU A 160 -3.80 1.53 -10.30
CA LEU A 160 -3.86 2.06 -11.66
C LEU A 160 -3.62 0.96 -12.70
N MET A 161 -2.70 0.05 -12.43
CA MET A 161 -2.45 -1.12 -13.28
C MET A 161 -3.70 -2.02 -13.38
N GLY A 162 -4.31 -2.35 -12.25
CA GLY A 162 -5.55 -3.13 -12.19
C GLY A 162 -6.71 -2.44 -12.91
N LYS A 163 -6.86 -1.12 -12.72
CA LYS A 163 -7.90 -0.30 -13.37
C LYS A 163 -7.73 -0.21 -14.88
N LYS A 164 -6.49 -0.07 -15.37
CA LYS A 164 -6.21 0.08 -16.80
C LYS A 164 -6.28 -1.26 -17.55
N THR A 165 -5.75 -2.33 -16.97
CA THR A 165 -5.72 -3.65 -17.59
C THR A 165 -7.01 -4.44 -17.39
N MET A 166 -7.81 -4.08 -16.38
CA MET A 166 -8.96 -4.88 -15.92
C MET A 166 -8.59 -6.35 -15.62
N ASN A 167 -7.33 -6.60 -15.25
CA ASN A 167 -6.86 -7.91 -14.87
C ASN A 167 -7.30 -8.23 -13.44
N ILE A 168 -8.24 -9.18 -13.30
CA ILE A 168 -8.82 -9.59 -12.01
C ILE A 168 -7.78 -10.11 -11.03
N TYR A 169 -6.72 -10.77 -11.50
CA TYR A 169 -5.69 -11.33 -10.62
C TYR A 169 -4.86 -10.24 -9.95
N ILE A 170 -4.52 -9.18 -10.68
CA ILE A 170 -3.82 -8.01 -10.13
C ILE A 170 -4.70 -7.32 -9.09
N ILE A 171 -5.98 -7.12 -9.42
CA ILE A 171 -6.95 -6.48 -8.52
C ILE A 171 -7.11 -7.31 -7.23
N MET A 172 -7.23 -8.63 -7.36
CA MET A 172 -7.39 -9.54 -6.25
C MET A 172 -6.17 -9.57 -5.34
N GLN A 173 -4.96 -9.60 -5.91
CA GLN A 173 -3.72 -9.60 -5.12
C GLN A 173 -3.65 -8.38 -4.20
N ILE A 174 -3.93 -7.18 -4.73
CA ILE A 174 -3.95 -5.95 -3.94
C ILE A 174 -5.07 -6.01 -2.90
N HIS A 175 -6.28 -6.36 -3.33
CA HIS A 175 -7.46 -6.37 -2.46
C HIS A 175 -7.27 -7.25 -1.23
N MET A 176 -6.64 -8.42 -1.40
CA MET A 176 -6.40 -9.37 -0.31
C MET A 176 -5.35 -8.88 0.70
N ILE A 177 -4.26 -8.26 0.24
CA ILE A 177 -3.18 -7.79 1.12
C ILE A 177 -3.48 -6.41 1.74
N LEU A 178 -4.35 -5.63 1.11
CA LEU A 178 -4.66 -4.25 1.49
C LEU A 178 -5.06 -4.08 2.97
N PRO A 179 -5.85 -4.96 3.62
CA PRO A 179 -6.16 -4.83 5.04
C PRO A 179 -4.91 -4.88 5.93
N GLN A 180 -3.95 -5.75 5.62
CA GLN A 180 -2.69 -5.86 6.36
C GLN A 180 -1.82 -4.62 6.13
N LEU A 181 -1.79 -4.10 4.90
CA LEU A 181 -1.08 -2.84 4.60
C LEU A 181 -1.70 -1.66 5.34
N ILE A 182 -3.03 -1.58 5.45
CA ILE A 182 -3.71 -0.51 6.19
C ILE A 182 -3.30 -0.53 7.66
N GLN A 183 -3.22 -1.70 8.29
CA GLN A 183 -2.77 -1.82 9.69
C GLN A 183 -1.33 -1.30 9.86
N GLN A 184 -0.44 -1.62 8.93
CA GLN A 184 0.94 -1.09 8.95
C GLN A 184 0.95 0.43 8.78
N ILE A 185 0.18 0.95 7.83
CA ILE A 185 0.08 2.40 7.56
C ILE A 185 -0.47 3.14 8.79
N GLU A 186 -1.47 2.58 9.48
CA GLU A 186 -2.01 3.14 10.71
C GLU A 186 -0.96 3.15 11.85
N ALA A 187 -0.17 2.08 11.98
CA ALA A 187 0.92 2.02 12.93
C ALA A 187 2.01 3.08 12.65
N TYR A 188 2.40 3.25 11.38
CA TYR A 188 3.33 4.32 10.98
C TYR A 188 2.75 5.71 11.22
N SER A 189 1.45 5.91 10.98
CA SER A 189 0.79 7.18 11.28
C SER A 189 0.75 7.47 12.78
N ALA A 190 0.60 6.45 13.63
CA ALA A 190 0.64 6.60 15.08
C ALA A 190 2.07 6.91 15.56
N ALA A 191 3.07 6.20 15.03
CA ALA A 191 4.48 6.46 15.32
C ALA A 191 4.88 7.89 14.95
N LEU A 192 4.40 8.41 13.82
CA LEU A 192 4.64 9.77 13.38
C LEU A 192 4.14 10.82 14.40
N GLN A 193 2.98 10.60 15.02
CA GLN A 193 2.47 11.48 16.08
C GLN A 193 3.33 11.37 17.34
N ALA A 194 3.72 10.15 17.73
CA ALA A 194 4.60 9.95 18.88
C ALA A 194 5.96 10.63 18.72
N PHE A 195 6.55 10.58 17.51
CA PHE A 195 7.80 11.29 17.23
C PHE A 195 7.63 12.79 17.27
N ARG A 196 6.50 13.34 16.78
CA ARG A 196 6.17 14.77 16.88
C ARG A 196 6.10 15.22 18.34
N ASP A 197 5.39 14.46 19.18
CA ASP A 197 5.16 14.82 20.59
C ASP A 197 6.39 14.59 21.48
N GLY A 198 7.33 13.76 21.02
CA GLY A 198 8.60 13.51 21.69
C GLY A 198 9.72 14.51 21.38
N VAL A 199 9.50 15.49 20.48
CA VAL A 199 10.49 16.53 20.10
C VAL A 199 10.51 17.72 21.05
#